data_AF-A0A415R5P5-F1
#
_entry.id   AF-A0A415R5P5-F1
#
_cell.length_a   1.000
_cell.length_b   1.000
_cell.length_c   1.000
_cell.angle_alpha   90.00
_cell.angle_beta   90.00
_cell.angle_gamma   90.00
#
_symmetry.space_group_name_H-M   'P 1'
#
loop_
_entity.id
_entity.type
_entity.pdbx_description
1 polymer ?
#
loop_
_entity_poly.entity_id
_entity_poly.type
_entity_poly.pdbx_seq_one_letter_code
_entity_poly.pdbx_strand_id
1 'polypeptide(L)'
;MKDETRDRVEADIKDWAYLRELPDTWHGFTLQRLALVAGDCYDIYRYENEELHKSVTAYFHEETHEYKLRVKIGLIEFCRIEFITAKFDVFEALLRAQFETVLAGLAQFDPASIGSIVRDKKIMTWEAAKELPETLEGFTLYIRPAEPVKINNGSYIVIDYVDFALESSVTVYYNIYRDEFFSEARIWNIPDVNYDFDSGTLSELEERLQTYLVPRLQEVRTRAEEEAAARRKKAEAKQQNEEAEEQPS
;
A
#
# COMPACT_ATOMS: atom_id res chain seq x y z
N MET A 1 15.41 12.46 10.04
CA MET A 1 16.25 11.58 10.88
C MET A 1 17.49 12.31 11.41
N LYS A 2 17.90 12.05 12.65
CA LYS A 2 19.12 12.62 13.26
C LYS A 2 20.37 11.83 12.87
N ASP A 3 21.51 12.50 12.73
CA ASP A 3 22.78 11.87 12.33
C ASP A 3 23.21 10.75 13.30
N GLU A 4 23.10 10.97 14.62
CA GLU A 4 23.43 9.94 15.62
C GLU A 4 22.59 8.67 15.47
N THR A 5 21.30 8.81 15.15
CA THR A 5 20.42 7.66 14.97
C THR A 5 20.75 6.92 13.69
N ARG A 6 21.03 7.66 12.61
CA ARG A 6 21.48 7.10 11.34
C ARG A 6 22.76 6.29 11.52
N ASP A 7 23.77 6.86 12.17
CA ASP A 7 25.05 6.19 12.42
C ASP A 7 24.88 4.89 13.21
N ARG A 8 23.96 4.89 14.19
CA ARG A 8 23.62 3.69 14.95
C ARG A 8 22.97 2.62 14.07
N VAL A 9 21.99 2.97 13.25
CA VAL A 9 21.33 2.01 12.34
C VAL A 9 22.33 1.48 11.32
N GLU A 10 23.18 2.34 10.75
CA GLU A 10 24.26 1.95 9.84
C GLU A 10 25.26 1.00 10.51
N ALA A 11 25.57 1.22 11.79
CA ALA A 11 26.40 0.31 12.58
C ALA A 11 25.72 -1.05 12.84
N ASP A 12 24.42 -1.05 13.17
CA ASP A 12 23.63 -2.27 13.40
C ASP A 12 23.61 -3.16 12.14
N ILE A 13 23.41 -2.55 10.96
CA ILE A 13 23.33 -3.29 9.69
C ILE A 13 24.70 -3.51 9.02
N LYS A 14 25.78 -2.96 9.59
CA LYS A 14 27.12 -3.14 9.05
C LYS A 14 27.51 -4.61 9.09
N ASP A 15 27.93 -5.14 7.95
CA ASP A 15 28.29 -6.56 7.79
C ASP A 15 27.16 -7.54 8.15
N TRP A 16 25.91 -7.09 8.09
CA TRP A 16 24.74 -7.90 8.44
C TRP A 16 24.63 -9.14 7.54
N ALA A 17 24.93 -10.31 8.11
CA ALA A 17 25.00 -11.57 7.38
C ALA A 17 23.66 -11.91 6.71
N TYR A 18 22.54 -11.70 7.41
CA TYR A 18 21.19 -11.88 6.87
C TYR A 18 20.99 -11.17 5.53
N LEU A 19 21.34 -9.89 5.43
CA LEU A 19 21.15 -9.11 4.19
C LEU A 19 22.01 -9.61 3.02
N ARG A 20 23.18 -10.21 3.30
CA ARG A 20 24.03 -10.84 2.28
C ARG A 20 23.49 -12.20 1.83
N GLU A 21 22.81 -12.91 2.71
CA GLU A 21 22.20 -14.22 2.46
C GLU A 21 20.87 -14.13 1.69
N LEU A 22 20.23 -12.95 1.67
CA LEU A 22 18.97 -12.75 0.96
C LEU A 22 19.12 -12.99 -0.55
N PRO A 23 18.23 -13.78 -1.17
CA PRO A 23 18.20 -13.96 -2.63
C PRO A 23 18.03 -12.64 -3.38
N ASP A 24 18.59 -12.53 -4.59
CA ASP A 24 18.32 -11.34 -5.41
C ASP A 24 16.88 -11.34 -5.97
N THR A 25 16.26 -12.52 -6.08
CA THR A 25 14.85 -12.68 -6.47
C THR A 25 14.16 -13.72 -5.58
N TRP A 26 12.95 -13.42 -5.12
CA TRP A 26 12.16 -14.33 -4.25
C TRP A 26 10.66 -14.17 -4.52
N HIS A 27 9.97 -15.27 -4.88
CA HIS A 27 8.54 -15.26 -5.23
C HIS A 27 8.15 -14.18 -6.27
N GLY A 28 9.04 -13.90 -7.24
CA GLY A 28 8.83 -12.88 -8.27
C GLY A 28 9.13 -11.44 -7.82
N PHE A 29 9.52 -11.22 -6.57
CA PHE A 29 10.01 -9.93 -6.09
C PHE A 29 11.53 -9.84 -6.31
N THR A 30 12.01 -8.64 -6.62
CA THR A 30 13.44 -8.35 -6.79
C THR A 30 13.96 -7.56 -5.60
N LEU A 31 15.12 -7.95 -5.07
CA LEU A 31 15.78 -7.29 -3.95
C LEU A 31 16.49 -6.00 -4.40
N GLN A 32 16.16 -4.91 -3.71
CA GLN A 32 16.87 -3.65 -3.73
C GLN A 32 17.53 -3.45 -2.36
N ARG A 33 18.86 -3.39 -2.32
CA ARG A 33 19.61 -3.06 -1.11
C ARG A 33 19.65 -1.54 -1.00
N LEU A 34 19.03 -1.02 0.05
CA LEU A 34 18.85 0.41 0.26
C LEU A 34 19.78 0.88 1.39
N ALA A 35 19.98 2.19 1.45
CA ALA A 35 20.64 2.90 2.54
C ALA A 35 20.15 4.34 2.50
N LEU A 36 18.83 4.50 2.44
CA LEU A 36 18.17 5.76 2.11
C LEU A 36 17.42 6.30 3.33
N VAL A 37 17.67 7.57 3.63
CA VAL A 37 16.82 8.34 4.54
C VAL A 37 15.62 8.87 3.75
N ALA A 38 14.42 8.40 4.11
CA ALA A 38 13.15 8.86 3.57
C ALA A 38 12.35 9.53 4.69
N GLY A 39 12.54 10.85 4.85
CA GLY A 39 11.96 11.62 5.94
C GLY A 39 12.48 11.17 7.31
N ASP A 40 11.60 10.56 8.11
CA ASP A 40 11.91 10.01 9.44
C ASP A 40 12.13 8.49 9.43
N CYS A 41 12.23 7.89 8.26
CA CYS A 41 12.56 6.48 8.08
C CYS A 41 13.97 6.32 7.49
N TYR A 42 14.65 5.25 7.91
CA TYR A 42 15.82 4.71 7.25
C TYR A 42 15.43 3.39 6.58
N ASP A 43 15.24 3.40 5.26
CA ASP A 43 14.91 2.20 4.49
C ASP A 43 16.18 1.37 4.26
N ILE A 44 16.17 0.13 4.74
CA ILE A 44 17.34 -0.78 4.76
C ILE A 44 17.38 -1.63 3.49
N TYR A 45 16.28 -2.28 3.14
CA TYR A 45 16.15 -3.01 1.88
C TYR A 45 14.68 -3.18 1.51
N ARG A 46 14.43 -3.41 0.23
CA ARG A 46 13.10 -3.63 -0.33
C ARG A 46 13.09 -4.86 -1.22
N TYR A 47 12.02 -5.62 -1.15
CA TYR A 47 11.63 -6.53 -2.23
C TYR A 47 10.45 -5.90 -2.98
N GLU A 48 10.57 -5.77 -4.28
CA GLU A 48 9.58 -5.10 -5.13
C GLU A 48 9.18 -5.98 -6.31
N ASN A 49 7.88 -5.99 -6.60
CA ASN A 49 7.32 -6.56 -7.81
C ASN A 49 6.45 -5.47 -8.46
N GLU A 50 7.00 -4.87 -9.53
CA GLU A 50 6.37 -3.77 -10.25
C GLU A 50 5.08 -4.22 -10.95
N GLU A 51 5.08 -5.41 -11.55
CA GLU A 51 3.91 -5.98 -12.25
C GLU A 51 2.73 -6.21 -11.29
N LEU A 52 3.02 -6.70 -10.09
CA LEU A 52 2.01 -6.89 -9.06
C LEU A 52 1.66 -5.59 -8.32
N HIS A 53 2.40 -4.49 -8.53
CA HIS A 53 2.32 -3.27 -7.74
C HIS A 53 2.42 -3.52 -6.22
N LYS A 54 3.35 -4.38 -5.82
CA LYS A 54 3.55 -4.78 -4.41
C LYS A 54 5.01 -4.63 -4.00
N SER A 55 5.23 -4.24 -2.75
CA SER A 55 6.57 -4.26 -2.18
C SER A 55 6.56 -4.50 -0.66
N VAL A 56 7.70 -4.97 -0.16
CA VAL A 56 7.97 -5.10 1.27
C VAL A 56 9.29 -4.42 1.57
N THR A 57 9.29 -3.47 2.49
CA THR A 57 10.47 -2.70 2.87
C THR A 57 10.77 -2.87 4.35
N ALA A 58 11.97 -3.34 4.68
CA ALA A 58 12.49 -3.34 6.05
C ALA A 58 13.12 -1.98 6.33
N TYR A 59 12.76 -1.36 7.46
CA TYR A 59 13.19 0.00 7.76
C TYR A 59 13.28 0.24 9.27
N PHE A 60 13.99 1.30 9.64
CA PHE A 60 14.01 1.85 10.98
C PHE A 60 13.25 3.18 11.02
N HIS A 61 12.44 3.41 12.05
CA HIS A 61 11.65 4.63 12.22
C HIS A 61 12.18 5.49 13.36
N GLU A 62 12.59 6.72 13.06
CA GLU A 62 13.21 7.66 14.02
C GLU A 62 12.31 7.93 15.22
N GLU A 63 11.06 8.36 14.99
CA GLU A 63 10.19 8.84 16.07
C GLU A 63 9.89 7.76 17.13
N THR A 64 9.69 6.52 16.68
CA THR A 64 9.33 5.38 17.54
C THR A 64 10.54 4.57 17.98
N HIS A 65 11.72 4.86 17.43
CA HIS A 65 12.97 4.15 17.67
C HIS A 65 12.88 2.63 17.46
N GLU A 66 12.15 2.22 16.42
CA GLU A 66 11.79 0.82 16.16
C GLU A 66 12.16 0.40 14.73
N TYR A 67 12.62 -0.84 14.60
CA TYR A 67 12.67 -1.59 13.36
C TYR A 67 11.28 -2.09 13.00
N LYS A 68 10.94 -2.02 11.71
CA LYS A 68 9.59 -2.27 11.19
C LYS A 68 9.65 -2.87 9.79
N LEU A 69 8.52 -3.46 9.40
CA LEU A 69 8.32 -4.00 8.06
C LEU A 69 7.10 -3.33 7.41
N ARG A 70 7.33 -2.55 6.37
CA ARG A 70 6.29 -1.87 5.59
C ARG A 70 5.88 -2.73 4.41
N VAL A 71 4.59 -2.96 4.23
CA VAL A 71 4.01 -3.64 3.08
C VAL A 71 3.24 -2.63 2.25
N LYS A 72 3.45 -2.64 0.94
CA LYS A 72 2.71 -1.88 -0.06
C LYS A 72 1.94 -2.84 -0.96
N ILE A 73 0.65 -2.59 -1.14
CA ILE A 73 -0.22 -3.30 -2.09
C ILE A 73 -1.03 -2.24 -2.83
N GLY A 74 -0.78 -2.11 -4.13
CA GLY A 74 -1.29 -0.99 -4.91
C GLY A 74 -0.83 0.34 -4.33
N LEU A 75 -1.79 1.20 -3.97
CA LEU A 75 -1.52 2.49 -3.31
C LEU A 75 -1.62 2.44 -1.78
N ILE A 76 -1.98 1.28 -1.21
CA ILE A 76 -2.14 1.13 0.24
C ILE A 76 -0.82 0.66 0.85
N GLU A 77 -0.34 1.41 1.85
CA GLU A 77 0.85 1.09 2.62
C GLU A 77 0.50 0.90 4.10
N PHE A 78 1.04 -0.14 4.73
CA PHE A 78 0.86 -0.38 6.15
C PHE A 78 2.04 -1.12 6.77
N CYS A 79 2.24 -0.93 8.08
CA CYS A 79 3.28 -1.61 8.84
C CYS A 79 2.78 -2.96 9.36
N ARG A 80 3.54 -4.03 9.18
CA ARG A 80 3.26 -5.34 9.78
C ARG A 80 3.60 -5.29 11.27
N ILE A 81 2.55 -5.38 12.09
CA ILE A 81 2.65 -5.21 13.55
C ILE A 81 3.56 -6.27 14.18
N GLU A 82 3.66 -7.46 13.58
CA GLU A 82 4.48 -8.57 14.09
C GLU A 82 5.98 -8.28 14.07
N PHE A 83 6.42 -7.30 13.27
CA PHE A 83 7.82 -6.94 13.08
C PHE A 83 8.25 -5.70 13.85
N ILE A 84 7.35 -5.06 14.60
CA ILE A 84 7.65 -3.84 15.34
C ILE A 84 8.50 -4.18 16.57
N THR A 85 9.76 -3.74 16.59
CA THR A 85 10.66 -3.97 17.73
C THR A 85 11.79 -2.94 17.78
N ALA A 86 12.15 -2.49 18.97
CA ALA A 86 13.33 -1.63 19.18
C ALA A 86 14.66 -2.40 19.11
N LYS A 87 14.62 -3.74 19.20
CA LYS A 87 15.82 -4.60 19.26
C LYS A 87 16.14 -5.21 17.91
N PHE A 88 17.35 -4.97 17.42
CA PHE A 88 17.79 -5.42 16.09
C PHE A 88 17.93 -6.95 15.97
N ASP A 89 18.45 -7.62 17.00
CA ASP A 89 18.56 -9.09 17.05
C ASP A 89 17.18 -9.78 16.99
N VAL A 90 16.20 -9.22 17.70
CA VAL A 90 14.80 -9.68 17.63
C VAL A 90 14.21 -9.43 16.24
N PHE A 91 14.53 -8.29 15.62
CA PHE A 91 14.06 -7.97 14.26
C PHE A 91 14.60 -8.97 13.23
N GLU A 92 15.89 -9.30 13.27
CA GLU A 92 16.49 -10.32 12.40
C GLU A 92 15.83 -11.69 12.62
N ALA A 93 15.60 -12.10 13.87
CA ALA A 93 14.95 -13.37 14.16
C ALA A 93 13.53 -13.46 13.57
N LEU A 94 12.76 -12.36 13.66
CA LEU A 94 11.42 -12.27 13.06
C LEU A 94 11.48 -12.34 11.53
N LEU A 95 12.42 -11.62 10.91
CA LEU A 95 12.65 -11.65 9.47
C LEU A 95 12.98 -13.06 8.98
N ARG A 96 13.94 -13.73 9.61
CA ARG A 96 14.30 -15.12 9.27
C ARG A 96 13.13 -16.10 9.41
N ALA A 97 12.28 -15.90 10.40
CA ALA A 97 11.17 -16.80 10.67
C ALA A 97 9.97 -16.61 9.72
N GLN A 98 9.74 -15.39 9.22
CA GLN A 98 8.44 -15.02 8.63
C GLN A 98 8.51 -14.26 7.31
N PHE A 99 9.65 -13.69 6.92
CA PHE A 99 9.74 -12.80 5.76
C PHE A 99 9.39 -13.51 4.43
N GLU A 100 9.84 -14.75 4.25
CA GLU A 100 9.46 -15.57 3.09
C GLU A 100 7.94 -15.74 2.98
N THR A 101 7.29 -16.11 4.08
CA THR A 101 5.83 -16.29 4.14
C THR A 101 5.09 -15.00 3.80
N VAL A 102 5.63 -13.85 4.21
CA VAL A 102 5.07 -12.53 3.83
C VAL A 102 5.16 -12.34 2.31
N LEU A 103 6.32 -12.59 1.69
CA LEU A 103 6.48 -12.47 0.24
C LEU A 103 5.60 -13.46 -0.53
N ALA A 104 5.57 -14.72 -0.10
CA ALA A 104 4.73 -15.75 -0.72
C ALA A 104 3.24 -15.36 -0.71
N GLY A 105 2.75 -14.86 0.44
CA GLY A 105 1.35 -14.40 0.56
C GLY A 105 1.02 -13.14 -0.23
N LEU A 106 2.03 -12.34 -0.61
CA LEU A 106 1.85 -11.20 -1.51
C LEU A 106 1.88 -11.62 -2.99
N ALA A 107 2.70 -12.63 -3.32
CA ALA A 107 2.80 -13.17 -4.67
C ALA A 107 1.54 -13.91 -5.09
N GLN A 108 0.96 -14.69 -4.17
CA GLN A 108 -0.18 -15.55 -4.48
C GLN A 108 -1.23 -15.49 -3.38
N PHE A 109 -2.48 -15.29 -3.78
CA PHE A 109 -3.60 -15.36 -2.86
C PHE A 109 -3.77 -16.78 -2.32
N ASP A 110 -3.80 -16.89 -0.99
CA ASP A 110 -4.16 -18.13 -0.30
C ASP A 110 -5.54 -17.97 0.36
N PRO A 111 -6.58 -18.64 -0.17
CA PRO A 111 -7.88 -18.64 0.45
C PRO A 111 -7.84 -19.07 1.91
N ALA A 112 -6.94 -19.98 2.32
CA ALA A 112 -6.84 -20.49 3.70
C ALA A 112 -6.40 -19.42 4.71
N SER A 113 -5.69 -18.38 4.26
CA SER A 113 -5.24 -17.25 5.09
C SER A 113 -6.39 -16.34 5.58
N ILE A 114 -7.57 -16.41 4.95
CA ILE A 114 -8.71 -15.56 5.27
C ILE A 114 -9.44 -16.04 6.54
N GLY A 115 -9.68 -15.11 7.46
CA GLY A 115 -10.37 -15.35 8.72
C GLY A 115 -11.83 -15.80 8.54
N SER A 116 -12.34 -16.60 9.49
CA SER A 116 -13.71 -17.16 9.43
C SER A 116 -14.79 -16.09 9.29
N ILE A 117 -14.67 -14.96 9.98
CA ILE A 117 -15.66 -13.85 9.93
C ILE A 117 -15.89 -13.38 8.48
N VAL A 118 -14.82 -13.18 7.71
CA VAL A 118 -14.91 -12.75 6.29
C VAL A 118 -15.57 -13.82 5.42
N ARG A 119 -15.28 -15.10 5.69
CA ARG A 119 -15.91 -16.23 4.96
C ARG A 119 -17.39 -16.38 5.31
N ASP A 120 -17.74 -16.14 6.57
CA ASP A 120 -19.12 -16.22 7.06
C ASP A 120 -19.95 -15.06 6.52
N LYS A 121 -19.33 -13.87 6.34
CA LYS A 121 -19.91 -12.72 5.63
C LYS A 121 -20.10 -12.97 4.12
N LYS A 122 -19.58 -14.07 3.57
CA LYS A 122 -19.69 -14.48 2.16
C LYS A 122 -19.08 -13.50 1.14
N ILE A 123 -18.14 -12.65 1.57
CA ILE A 123 -17.46 -11.67 0.70
C ILE A 123 -16.81 -12.36 -0.51
N MET A 124 -16.09 -13.46 -0.27
CA MET A 124 -15.37 -14.21 -1.32
C MET A 124 -16.28 -14.93 -2.32
N THR A 125 -17.53 -15.16 -1.96
CA THR A 125 -18.52 -15.89 -2.77
C THR A 125 -19.70 -15.00 -3.13
N TRP A 126 -19.52 -13.67 -3.05
CA TRP A 126 -20.57 -12.71 -3.34
C TRP A 126 -20.83 -12.66 -4.85
N GLU A 127 -22.01 -13.10 -5.27
CA GLU A 127 -22.33 -13.23 -6.69
C GLU A 127 -22.37 -11.89 -7.44
N ALA A 128 -22.96 -10.85 -6.85
CA ALA A 128 -23.04 -9.53 -7.50
C ALA A 128 -21.66 -8.90 -7.73
N ALA A 129 -20.65 -9.25 -6.93
CA ALA A 129 -19.28 -8.78 -7.15
C ALA A 129 -18.65 -9.31 -8.44
N LYS A 130 -19.17 -10.40 -9.02
CA LYS A 130 -18.67 -10.94 -10.30
C LYS A 130 -19.00 -10.02 -11.47
N GLU A 131 -20.03 -9.18 -11.33
CA GLU A 131 -20.46 -8.22 -12.34
C GLU A 131 -19.68 -6.90 -12.27
N LEU A 132 -18.74 -6.75 -11.31
CA LEU A 132 -17.88 -5.58 -11.24
C LEU A 132 -16.97 -5.50 -12.49
N PRO A 133 -17.03 -4.41 -13.26
CA PRO A 133 -16.20 -4.27 -14.47
C PRO A 133 -14.71 -4.31 -14.17
N GLU A 134 -13.93 -4.94 -15.04
CA GLU A 134 -12.46 -4.93 -14.91
C GLU A 134 -11.88 -3.52 -15.01
N THR A 135 -12.52 -2.68 -15.82
CA THR A 135 -12.19 -1.27 -15.98
C THR A 135 -13.45 -0.43 -15.86
N LEU A 136 -13.39 0.66 -15.11
CA LEU A 136 -14.51 1.57 -14.90
C LEU A 136 -14.00 3.01 -14.75
N GLU A 137 -14.51 3.93 -15.56
CA GLU A 137 -14.10 5.35 -15.55
C GLU A 137 -12.57 5.54 -15.58
N GLY A 138 -11.85 4.68 -16.32
CA GLY A 138 -10.39 4.70 -16.47
C GLY A 138 -9.60 4.11 -15.28
N PHE A 139 -10.27 3.60 -14.24
CA PHE A 139 -9.64 2.82 -13.18
C PHE A 139 -9.71 1.33 -13.50
N THR A 140 -8.75 0.56 -13.01
CA THR A 140 -8.74 -0.91 -13.11
C THR A 140 -9.11 -1.53 -11.77
N LEU A 141 -9.95 -2.56 -11.79
CA LEU A 141 -10.30 -3.35 -10.62
C LEU A 141 -9.12 -4.24 -10.20
N TYR A 142 -8.32 -3.74 -9.27
CA TYR A 142 -7.06 -4.34 -8.82
C TYR A 142 -7.25 -5.35 -7.68
N ILE A 143 -8.10 -5.04 -6.69
CA ILE A 143 -8.49 -5.99 -5.65
C ILE A 143 -9.98 -6.31 -5.81
N ARG A 144 -10.31 -7.60 -5.77
CA ARG A 144 -11.66 -8.13 -5.96
C ARG A 144 -12.17 -8.82 -4.69
N PRO A 145 -13.50 -8.87 -4.47
CA PRO A 145 -14.04 -9.54 -3.28
C PRO A 145 -13.68 -11.02 -3.16
N ALA A 146 -13.42 -11.70 -4.29
CA ALA A 146 -12.97 -13.09 -4.32
C ALA A 146 -11.57 -13.31 -3.70
N GLU A 147 -10.72 -12.27 -3.72
CA GLU A 147 -9.34 -12.30 -3.23
C GLU A 147 -9.07 -11.09 -2.30
N PRO A 148 -9.77 -11.00 -1.16
CA PRO A 148 -9.67 -9.83 -0.30
C PRO A 148 -8.32 -9.79 0.41
N VAL A 149 -7.79 -8.60 0.64
CA VAL A 149 -6.46 -8.40 1.21
C VAL A 149 -6.57 -7.99 2.67
N LYS A 150 -6.04 -8.81 3.58
CA LYS A 150 -5.98 -8.47 5.01
C LYS A 150 -4.97 -7.34 5.25
N ILE A 151 -5.40 -6.30 5.95
CA ILE A 151 -4.56 -5.21 6.41
C ILE A 151 -4.63 -5.07 7.95
N ASN A 152 -4.12 -3.97 8.48
CA ASN A 152 -4.12 -3.71 9.92
C ASN A 152 -5.52 -3.48 10.51
N ASN A 153 -5.60 -3.50 11.84
CA ASN A 153 -6.79 -3.13 12.61
C ASN A 153 -8.06 -3.91 12.25
N GLY A 154 -7.90 -5.16 11.81
CA GLY A 154 -9.02 -6.05 11.46
C GLY A 154 -9.71 -5.71 10.15
N SER A 155 -9.14 -4.82 9.34
CA SER A 155 -9.70 -4.47 8.04
C SER A 155 -9.20 -5.40 6.94
N TYR A 156 -10.06 -5.62 5.95
CA TYR A 156 -9.73 -6.23 4.66
C TYR A 156 -10.06 -5.24 3.57
N ILE A 157 -9.16 -5.07 2.59
CA ILE A 157 -9.52 -4.44 1.32
C ILE A 157 -10.34 -5.46 0.55
N VAL A 158 -11.57 -5.12 0.18
CA VAL A 158 -12.47 -6.03 -0.53
C VAL A 158 -12.67 -5.63 -1.98
N ILE A 159 -12.60 -4.33 -2.29
CA ILE A 159 -12.65 -3.79 -3.65
C ILE A 159 -11.62 -2.67 -3.73
N ASP A 160 -10.82 -2.64 -4.79
CA ASP A 160 -9.94 -1.50 -5.08
C ASP A 160 -9.94 -1.22 -6.58
N TYR A 161 -10.48 -0.06 -6.96
CA TYR A 161 -10.36 0.47 -8.32
C TYR A 161 -9.24 1.51 -8.32
N VAL A 162 -8.19 1.27 -9.12
CA VAL A 162 -6.97 2.07 -9.09
C VAL A 162 -6.56 2.54 -10.48
N ASP A 163 -6.03 3.76 -10.54
CA ASP A 163 -5.27 4.31 -11.66
C ASP A 163 -3.87 4.63 -11.14
N PHE A 164 -2.92 3.75 -11.44
CA PHE A 164 -1.53 3.89 -10.99
C PHE A 164 -0.83 5.10 -11.61
N ALA A 165 -1.22 5.52 -12.82
CA ALA A 165 -0.59 6.67 -13.49
C ALA A 165 -0.98 7.99 -12.84
N LEU A 166 -2.18 8.05 -12.24
CA LEU A 166 -2.67 9.19 -11.47
C LEU A 166 -2.46 9.03 -9.96
N GLU A 167 -1.81 7.95 -9.51
CA GLU A 167 -1.67 7.58 -8.09
C GLU A 167 -3.00 7.74 -7.31
N SER A 168 -4.10 7.30 -7.93
CA SER A 168 -5.45 7.53 -7.39
C SER A 168 -6.27 6.25 -7.36
N SER A 169 -7.14 6.10 -6.35
CA SER A 169 -8.00 4.92 -6.19
C SER A 169 -9.31 5.21 -5.48
N VAL A 170 -10.28 4.30 -5.61
CA VAL A 170 -11.45 4.18 -4.74
C VAL A 170 -11.43 2.78 -4.14
N THR A 171 -11.28 2.71 -2.83
CA THR A 171 -11.06 1.47 -2.09
C THR A 171 -12.20 1.25 -1.10
N VAL A 172 -12.81 0.06 -1.13
CA VAL A 172 -13.80 -0.40 -0.15
C VAL A 172 -13.14 -1.42 0.77
N TYR A 173 -13.38 -1.24 2.06
CA TYR A 173 -12.89 -2.09 3.12
C TYR A 173 -14.04 -2.79 3.82
N TYR A 174 -13.73 -3.90 4.49
CA TYR A 174 -14.59 -4.53 5.49
C TYR A 174 -13.81 -4.65 6.81
N ASN A 175 -14.36 -4.13 7.91
CA ASN A 175 -13.75 -4.26 9.24
C ASN A 175 -14.45 -5.34 10.07
N ILE A 176 -13.70 -6.34 10.52
CA ILE A 176 -14.26 -7.47 11.29
C ILE A 176 -14.67 -7.10 12.72
N TYR A 177 -14.13 -6.01 13.29
CA TYR A 177 -14.43 -5.60 14.66
C TYR A 177 -15.69 -4.74 14.74
N ARG A 178 -15.94 -3.94 13.71
CA ARG A 178 -17.14 -3.10 13.58
C ARG A 178 -18.25 -3.77 12.79
N ASP A 179 -17.93 -4.86 12.10
CA ASP A 179 -18.82 -5.58 11.19
C ASP A 179 -19.46 -4.67 10.12
N GLU A 180 -18.65 -3.77 9.57
CA GLU A 180 -19.10 -2.76 8.61
C GLU A 180 -18.17 -2.70 7.39
N PHE A 181 -18.75 -2.33 6.25
CA PHE A 181 -18.03 -1.84 5.09
C PHE A 181 -17.89 -0.32 5.18
N PHE A 182 -16.78 0.20 4.67
CA PHE A 182 -16.51 1.63 4.57
C PHE A 182 -15.56 1.88 3.40
N SER A 183 -15.37 3.14 2.99
CA SER A 183 -14.50 3.46 1.86
C SER A 183 -13.53 4.60 2.12
N GLU A 184 -12.49 4.64 1.32
CA GLU A 184 -11.56 5.76 1.17
C GLU A 184 -11.28 5.93 -0.31
N ALA A 185 -11.14 7.16 -0.79
CA ALA A 185 -10.47 7.40 -2.06
C ALA A 185 -9.06 7.94 -1.82
N ARG A 186 -8.19 7.77 -2.81
CA ARG A 186 -6.89 8.44 -2.87
C ARG A 186 -6.81 9.28 -4.12
N ILE A 187 -6.35 10.51 -3.97
CA ILE A 187 -6.09 11.43 -5.10
C ILE A 187 -4.62 11.84 -4.97
N TRP A 188 -3.78 11.43 -5.92
CA TRP A 188 -2.33 11.62 -5.83
C TRP A 188 -1.74 11.10 -4.50
N ASN A 189 -2.16 9.90 -4.11
CA ASN A 189 -1.84 9.21 -2.87
C ASN A 189 -2.22 9.96 -1.57
N ILE A 190 -3.04 11.01 -1.67
CA ILE A 190 -3.62 11.72 -0.52
C ILE A 190 -4.98 11.10 -0.19
N PRO A 191 -5.21 10.62 1.05
CA PRO A 191 -6.49 10.08 1.48
C PRO A 191 -7.63 11.11 1.43
N ASP A 192 -8.78 10.69 0.92
CA ASP A 192 -10.03 11.45 0.81
C ASP A 192 -11.20 10.56 1.30
N VAL A 193 -11.54 10.72 2.57
CA VAL A 193 -12.55 9.90 3.26
C VAL A 193 -13.96 10.32 2.84
N ASN A 194 -14.83 9.34 2.59
CA ASN A 194 -16.25 9.54 2.39
C ASN A 194 -17.03 8.38 3.05
N TYR A 195 -18.33 8.58 3.24
CA TYR A 195 -19.21 7.63 3.94
C TYR A 195 -20.30 7.06 3.02
N ASP A 196 -20.19 7.26 1.70
CA ASP A 196 -21.25 6.88 0.75
C ASP A 196 -21.42 5.37 0.60
N PHE A 197 -20.37 4.61 0.92
CA PHE A 197 -20.33 3.15 0.86
C PHE A 197 -20.51 2.47 2.22
N ASP A 198 -20.71 3.25 3.29
CA ASP A 198 -20.88 2.71 4.63
C ASP A 198 -22.13 1.82 4.68
N SER A 199 -21.93 0.57 5.09
CA SER A 199 -22.98 -0.45 5.07
C SER A 199 -22.66 -1.61 6.01
N GLY A 200 -23.70 -2.26 6.55
CA GLY A 200 -23.55 -3.42 7.43
C GLY A 200 -23.67 -4.75 6.70
N THR A 201 -24.24 -4.76 5.49
CA THR A 201 -24.50 -6.01 4.74
C THR A 201 -24.02 -5.94 3.30
N LEU A 202 -23.82 -7.10 2.66
CA LEU A 202 -23.47 -7.18 1.24
C LEU A 202 -24.56 -6.59 0.34
N SER A 203 -25.83 -6.77 0.68
CA SER A 203 -26.95 -6.21 -0.09
C SER A 203 -26.98 -4.68 -0.02
N GLU A 204 -26.78 -4.11 1.17
CA GLU A 204 -26.63 -2.66 1.31
C GLU A 204 -25.42 -2.15 0.52
N LEU A 205 -24.26 -2.83 0.63
CA LEU A 205 -23.07 -2.46 -0.15
C LEU A 205 -23.35 -2.52 -1.66
N GLU A 206 -24.10 -3.52 -2.13
CA GLU A 206 -24.52 -3.64 -3.53
C GLU A 206 -25.28 -2.40 -4.00
N GLU A 207 -26.29 -1.98 -3.24
CA GLU A 207 -27.09 -0.78 -3.53
C GLU A 207 -26.22 0.49 -3.52
N ARG A 208 -25.26 0.58 -2.59
CA ARG A 208 -24.30 1.70 -2.55
C ARG A 208 -23.38 1.69 -3.76
N LEU A 209 -22.83 0.55 -4.17
CA LEU A 209 -21.99 0.46 -5.36
C LEU A 209 -22.76 0.86 -6.62
N GLN A 210 -23.99 0.40 -6.78
CA GLN A 210 -24.84 0.76 -7.92
C GLN A 210 -25.15 2.26 -7.96
N THR A 211 -25.28 2.91 -6.80
CA THR A 211 -25.66 4.33 -6.70
C THR A 211 -24.45 5.26 -6.81
N TYR A 212 -23.33 4.94 -6.15
CA TYR A 212 -22.25 5.89 -5.88
C TYR A 212 -20.93 5.57 -6.59
N LEU A 213 -20.70 4.34 -7.05
CA LEU A 213 -19.38 3.94 -7.59
C LEU A 213 -18.97 4.78 -8.81
N VAL A 214 -19.83 4.87 -9.83
CA VAL A 214 -19.53 5.64 -11.04
C VAL A 214 -19.36 7.13 -10.76
N PRO A 215 -20.31 7.82 -10.08
CA PRO A 215 -20.12 9.22 -9.71
C PRO A 215 -18.83 9.47 -8.93
N ARG A 216 -18.49 8.58 -8.00
CA ARG A 216 -17.28 8.72 -7.18
C ARG A 216 -16.00 8.56 -7.99
N LEU A 217 -15.92 7.56 -8.88
CA LEU A 217 -14.76 7.38 -9.75
C LEU A 217 -14.56 8.58 -10.68
N GLN A 218 -15.64 9.13 -11.24
CA GLN A 218 -15.60 10.34 -12.07
C GLN A 218 -15.08 11.57 -11.30
N GLU A 219 -15.55 11.76 -10.07
CA GLU A 219 -15.08 12.83 -9.19
C GLU A 219 -13.58 12.69 -8.88
N VAL A 220 -13.15 11.49 -8.48
CA VAL A 220 -11.74 11.20 -8.15
C VAL A 220 -10.86 11.42 -9.36
N ARG A 221 -11.25 10.95 -10.55
CA ARG A 221 -10.52 11.20 -11.81
C ARG A 221 -10.39 12.68 -12.11
N THR A 222 -11.50 13.42 -12.06
CA THR A 222 -11.51 14.86 -12.37
C THR A 222 -10.53 15.59 -11.45
N ARG A 223 -10.61 15.35 -10.13
CA ARG A 223 -9.72 15.96 -9.14
C ARG A 223 -8.25 15.54 -9.36
N ALA A 224 -8.00 14.28 -9.71
CA ALA A 224 -6.65 13.79 -9.97
C ALA A 224 -6.02 14.40 -11.24
N GLU A 225 -6.81 14.61 -12.29
CA GLU A 225 -6.36 15.25 -13.53
C GLU A 225 -6.11 16.76 -13.34
N GLU A 226 -6.95 17.44 -12.56
CA GLU A 226 -6.73 18.83 -12.16
C GLU A 226 -5.43 18.99 -11.36
N GLU A 227 -5.20 18.13 -10.37
CA GLU A 227 -3.96 18.11 -9.59
C GLU A 227 -2.73 17.78 -10.46
N ALA A 228 -2.87 16.82 -11.39
CA ALA A 228 -1.81 16.49 -12.34
C ALA A 228 -1.43 17.70 -13.21
N ALA A 229 -2.42 18.43 -13.71
CA ALA A 229 -2.21 19.64 -14.50
C ALA A 229 -1.54 20.76 -13.67
N ALA A 230 -1.96 20.94 -12.41
CA ALA A 230 -1.36 21.91 -11.50
C ALA A 230 0.12 21.57 -11.22
N ARG A 231 0.43 20.30 -10.98
CA ARG A 231 1.81 19.82 -10.76
C ARG A 231 2.71 20.04 -11.97
N ARG A 232 2.22 19.74 -13.18
CA ARG A 232 2.96 19.99 -14.43
C ARG A 232 3.29 21.46 -14.61
N LYS A 233 2.31 22.36 -14.45
CA LYS A 233 2.53 23.81 -14.52
C LYS A 233 3.56 24.29 -13.49
N LYS A 234 3.53 23.75 -12.27
CA LYS A 234 4.51 24.10 -11.23
C LYS A 234 5.92 23.62 -11.58
N ALA A 235 6.06 22.42 -12.16
CA ALA A 235 7.34 21.88 -12.60
C ALA A 235 7.93 22.70 -13.77
N GLU A 236 7.11 23.02 -14.77
CA GLU A 236 7.51 23.86 -15.92
C GLU A 236 7.97 25.26 -15.47
N ALA A 237 7.23 25.90 -14.56
CA ALA A 237 7.61 27.20 -14.02
C ALA A 237 8.92 27.15 -13.21
N LYS A 238 9.16 26.06 -12.47
CA LYS A 238 10.41 25.87 -11.72
C LYS A 238 11.59 25.71 -12.68
N GLN A 239 11.43 24.91 -13.73
CA GLN A 239 12.47 24.67 -14.72
C GLN A 239 12.81 25.95 -15.50
N GLN A 240 11.82 26.77 -15.86
CA GLN A 240 12.05 28.06 -16.52
C GLN A 240 12.80 29.06 -15.63
N ASN A 241 12.56 29.04 -14.31
CA ASN A 241 13.29 29.89 -13.37
C ASN A 241 14.74 29.42 -13.17
N GLU A 242 14.97 28.10 -13.08
CA GLU A 242 16.32 27.52 -12.97
C GLU A 242 17.16 27.81 -14.24
N GLU A 243 16.56 27.69 -15.44
CA GLU A 243 17.21 28.03 -16.70
C GLU A 243 17.49 29.53 -16.88
N ALA A 244 16.69 30.41 -16.25
CA ALA A 244 16.90 31.85 -16.26
C ALA A 244 17.99 32.31 -15.28
N GLU A 245 18.23 31.56 -14.19
CA GLU A 245 19.30 31.83 -13.22
C GLU A 245 20.68 31.31 -13.68
N GLU A 246 20.73 30.31 -14.56
CA GLU A 246 21.98 29.73 -15.10
C GLU A 246 22.57 30.45 -16.33
N GLN A 247 21.93 31.53 -16.84
CA GLN A 247 22.52 32.36 -17.91
C GLN A 247 23.34 33.52 -17.30
N PRO A 248 24.70 33.46 -17.30
CA PRO A 248 25.51 34.57 -16.82
C PRO A 248 25.38 35.77 -17.77
N SER A 249 25.21 36.96 -17.18
CA SER A 249 25.34 38.26 -17.87
C SER A 249 26.72 38.48 -18.46
#